data_AF-A0AAW3FF24-F1
#
_entry.id   AF-A0AAW3FF24-F1
#
_cell.length_a   1.000
_cell.length_b   1.000
_cell.length_c   1.000
_cell.angle_alpha   90.00
_cell.angle_beta   90.00
_cell.angle_gamma   90.00
#
_symmetry.space_group_name_H-M   'P 1'
#
loop_
_entity.id
_entity.type
_entity.pdbx_description
1 polymer ?
#
loop_
_entity_poly.entity_id
_entity_poly.type
_entity_poly.pdbx_seq_one_letter_code
_entity_poly.pdbx_strand_id
1 'polypeptide(L)'
;MKKIKGLVKMDEERISQRILYVMVGLVVAVFLCFYLIGFDEPFAADSSFNAPMLTDLLIGFMWFLFGIAVVAAGIAAVRSVRLARNNERLPNGVPARKITTIVYGTTFLCLVLTFVFGSAKTMIINGQNFSDTFLLRISDMFVNSSLFLLLCAAGVVIFGATRYYRKERMK
;
A
#
# COMPACT_ATOMS: atom_id res chain seq x y z
N MET A 1 23.90 -39.49 -0.41
CA MET A 1 23.46 -38.30 0.37
C MET A 1 21.98 -38.42 0.67
N LYS A 2 21.61 -38.27 1.94
CA LYS A 2 20.29 -38.59 2.53
C LYS A 2 19.25 -37.55 2.08
N LYS A 3 18.26 -37.96 1.29
CA LYS A 3 17.06 -37.15 0.98
C LYS A 3 16.29 -36.95 2.28
N ILE A 4 16.29 -35.73 2.81
CA ILE A 4 15.44 -35.36 3.94
C ILE A 4 14.00 -35.38 3.43
N LYS A 5 13.28 -36.46 3.78
CA LYS A 5 11.85 -36.65 3.59
C LYS A 5 11.09 -35.72 4.54
N GLY A 6 10.04 -35.09 4.03
CA GLY A 6 8.89 -34.70 4.87
C GLY A 6 8.81 -33.22 5.25
N LEU A 7 8.88 -32.29 4.30
CA LEU A 7 8.12 -31.05 4.47
C LEU A 7 6.70 -31.34 3.99
N VAL A 8 5.78 -31.47 4.94
CA VAL A 8 4.34 -31.57 4.68
C VAL A 8 3.98 -30.43 3.72
N LYS A 9 3.59 -30.79 2.50
CA LYS A 9 3.12 -29.83 1.48
C LYS A 9 1.74 -29.36 1.95
N MET A 10 1.71 -28.47 2.93
CA MET A 10 0.49 -27.82 3.39
C MET A 10 -0.07 -26.99 2.24
N ASP A 11 -1.38 -26.99 2.10
CA ASP A 11 -2.07 -26.17 1.11
C ASP A 11 -1.70 -24.69 1.31
N GLU A 12 -1.47 -23.97 0.21
CA GLU A 12 -0.99 -22.58 0.25
C GLU A 12 -1.96 -21.68 1.05
N GLU A 13 -3.25 -21.99 0.97
CA GLU A 13 -4.33 -21.36 1.73
C GLU A 13 -4.15 -21.53 3.25
N ARG A 14 -3.81 -22.74 3.72
CA ARG A 14 -3.63 -23.03 5.14
C ARG A 14 -2.41 -22.33 5.72
N ILE A 15 -1.36 -22.17 4.94
CA ILE A 15 -0.16 -21.42 5.34
C ILE A 15 -0.51 -19.94 5.47
N SER A 16 -1.17 -19.36 4.45
CA SER A 16 -1.60 -17.97 4.46
C SER A 16 -2.53 -17.66 5.63
N GLN A 17 -3.54 -18.50 5.84
CA GLN A 17 -4.51 -18.33 6.93
C GLN A 17 -3.85 -18.41 8.32
N ARG A 18 -2.87 -19.31 8.50
CA ARG A 18 -2.14 -19.41 9.77
C ARG A 18 -1.28 -18.17 10.04
N ILE A 19 -0.60 -17.65 9.02
CA ILE A 19 0.18 -16.40 9.14
C ILE A 19 -0.75 -15.24 9.49
N LEU A 20 -1.92 -15.16 8.84
CA LEU A 20 -2.91 -14.12 9.13
C LEU A 20 -3.37 -14.18 10.59
N TYR A 21 -3.73 -15.36 11.11
CA TYR A 21 -4.17 -15.46 12.52
C TYR A 21 -3.06 -15.12 13.51
N VAL A 22 -1.81 -15.51 13.24
CA VAL A 22 -0.68 -15.14 14.09
C VAL A 22 -0.49 -13.63 14.08
N MET A 23 -0.54 -12.99 12.91
CA MET A 23 -0.41 -11.54 12.79
C MET A 23 -1.54 -10.80 13.51
N VAL A 24 -2.79 -11.21 13.30
CA VAL A 24 -3.95 -10.62 13.97
C VAL A 24 -3.85 -10.80 15.49
N GLY A 25 -3.49 -12.00 15.96
CA GLY A 25 -3.29 -12.26 17.39
C GLY A 25 -2.21 -11.39 18.00
N LEU A 26 -1.10 -11.17 17.29
CA LEU A 26 -0.01 -10.30 17.73
C LEU A 26 -0.48 -8.83 17.81
N VAL A 27 -1.20 -8.34 16.79
CA VAL A 27 -1.76 -6.98 16.79
C VAL A 27 -2.71 -6.78 17.96
N VAL A 28 -3.65 -7.71 18.18
CA VAL A 28 -4.60 -7.64 19.29
C VAL A 28 -3.86 -7.67 20.63
N ALA A 29 -2.84 -8.52 20.78
CA ALA A 29 -2.05 -8.59 22.01
C ALA A 29 -1.33 -7.26 22.31
N VAL A 30 -0.63 -6.68 21.33
CA VAL A 30 0.07 -5.39 21.51
C VAL A 30 -0.91 -4.27 21.82
N PHE A 31 -2.06 -4.25 21.14
CA PHE A 31 -3.11 -3.26 21.38
C PHE A 31 -3.73 -3.38 22.77
N LEU A 32 -4.01 -4.61 23.24
CA LEU A 32 -4.52 -4.84 24.59
C LEU A 32 -3.49 -4.45 25.65
N CYS A 33 -2.22 -4.79 25.46
CA CYS A 33 -1.16 -4.34 26.38
C CYS A 33 -1.13 -2.81 26.44
N PHE A 34 -1.16 -2.13 25.30
CA PHE A 34 -1.21 -0.67 25.23
C PHE A 34 -2.42 -0.08 25.96
N TYR A 35 -3.60 -0.69 25.80
CA TYR A 35 -4.82 -0.20 26.43
C TYR A 35 -4.89 -0.48 27.94
N LEU A 36 -4.31 -1.59 28.41
CA LEU A 36 -4.42 -2.01 29.81
C LEU A 36 -3.29 -1.45 30.69
N ILE A 37 -2.16 -1.05 30.11
CA ILE A 37 -0.96 -0.65 30.86
C ILE A 37 -0.76 0.86 30.72
N GLY A 38 -1.02 1.58 31.83
CA GLY A 38 -0.70 3.00 31.94
C GLY A 38 -1.57 3.92 31.08
N PHE A 39 -2.79 3.52 30.74
CA PHE A 39 -3.65 4.27 29.80
C PHE A 39 -3.96 5.71 30.22
N ASP A 40 -4.01 5.96 31.53
CA ASP A 40 -4.31 7.28 32.11
C ASP A 40 -3.07 8.16 32.31
N GLU A 41 -1.90 7.76 31.81
CA GLU A 41 -0.69 8.57 31.90
C GLU A 41 -0.78 9.80 30.99
N PRO A 42 -0.65 11.03 31.54
CA PRO A 42 -0.78 12.25 30.75
C PRO A 42 0.45 12.47 29.86
N PHE A 43 0.22 12.99 28.66
CA PHE A 43 1.27 13.31 27.70
C PHE A 43 2.08 14.53 28.16
N ALA A 44 3.42 14.42 28.07
CA ALA A 44 4.33 15.41 28.63
C ALA A 44 4.23 16.81 28.01
N ALA A 45 3.85 16.91 26.72
CA ALA A 45 3.74 18.20 26.03
C ALA A 45 2.34 18.83 26.13
N ASP A 46 1.31 18.02 26.39
CA ASP A 46 -0.06 18.49 26.53
C ASP A 46 -0.85 17.48 27.39
N SER A 47 -1.14 17.88 28.63
CA SER A 47 -1.84 17.04 29.62
C SER A 47 -3.32 16.80 29.29
N SER A 48 -3.85 17.41 28.23
CA SER A 48 -5.18 17.08 27.70
C SER A 48 -5.21 15.75 26.94
N PHE A 49 -4.04 15.21 26.56
CA PHE A 49 -3.91 13.91 25.92
C PHE A 49 -3.25 12.91 26.86
N ASN A 50 -3.66 11.64 26.76
CA ASN A 50 -2.97 10.54 27.43
C ASN A 50 -1.95 9.92 26.47
N ALA A 51 -0.77 9.60 26.99
CA ALA A 51 0.25 8.83 26.31
C ALA A 51 0.58 7.60 27.16
N PRO A 52 -0.12 6.47 26.93
CA PRO A 52 0.10 5.27 27.71
C PRO A 52 1.57 4.82 27.71
N MET A 53 2.06 4.20 28.78
CA MET A 53 3.47 3.76 28.90
C MET A 53 3.99 2.98 27.68
N LEU A 54 3.12 2.20 27.01
CA LEU A 54 3.48 1.39 25.85
C LEU A 54 3.26 2.10 24.50
N THR A 55 3.08 3.42 24.48
CA THR A 55 2.93 4.21 23.25
C THR A 55 4.12 4.03 22.32
N ASP A 56 5.34 4.11 22.84
CA ASP A 56 6.56 3.93 22.03
C ASP A 56 6.66 2.53 21.43
N LEU A 57 6.28 1.50 22.21
CA LEU A 57 6.23 0.12 21.74
C LEU A 57 5.18 -0.05 20.63
N LEU A 58 3.99 0.54 20.80
CA LEU A 58 2.93 0.50 19.80
C LEU A 58 3.36 1.19 18.51
N ILE A 59 3.93 2.40 18.60
CA ILE A 59 4.44 3.15 17.44
C ILE A 59 5.55 2.36 16.72
N GLY A 60 6.49 1.80 17.48
CA GLY A 60 7.55 0.94 16.92
C GLY A 60 6.99 -0.29 16.21
N PHE A 61 5.98 -0.94 16.78
CA PHE A 61 5.29 -2.07 16.18
C PHE A 61 4.53 -1.69 14.90
N MET A 62 3.89 -0.52 14.86
CA MET A 62 3.26 0.02 13.65
C MET A 62 4.27 0.23 12.53
N TRP A 63 5.42 0.85 12.81
CA TRP A 63 6.50 1.02 11.84
C TRP A 63 7.08 -0.31 11.36
N PHE A 64 7.19 -1.29 12.25
CA PHE A 64 7.63 -2.64 11.90
C PHE A 64 6.67 -3.32 10.92
N LEU A 65 5.36 -3.32 11.22
CA LEU A 65 4.35 -3.88 10.32
C LEU A 65 4.30 -3.15 8.98
N PHE A 66 4.40 -1.81 9.01
CA PHE A 66 4.49 -1.00 7.82
C PHE A 66 5.71 -1.39 6.96
N GLY A 67 6.88 -1.57 7.58
CA GLY A 67 8.09 -2.04 6.90
C GLY A 67 7.90 -3.40 6.23
N ILE A 68 7.31 -4.38 6.93
CA ILE A 68 6.98 -5.70 6.35
C ILE A 68 6.04 -5.55 5.16
N ALA A 69 5.00 -4.72 5.28
CA ALA A 69 4.03 -4.50 4.21
C ALA A 69 4.69 -3.89 2.97
N VAL A 70 5.56 -2.89 3.14
CA VAL A 70 6.32 -2.27 2.04
C VAL A 70 7.22 -3.28 1.35
N VAL A 71 7.94 -4.11 2.10
CA VAL A 71 8.79 -5.17 1.55
C VAL A 71 7.96 -6.21 0.79
N ALA A 72 6.85 -6.67 1.36
CA ALA A 72 5.94 -7.61 0.72
C ALA A 72 5.36 -7.05 -0.58
N ALA A 73 4.92 -5.79 -0.57
CA ALA A 73 4.43 -5.08 -1.75
C ALA A 73 5.52 -4.97 -2.84
N GLY A 74 6.76 -4.65 -2.45
CA GLY A 74 7.90 -4.60 -3.37
C GLY A 74 8.20 -5.96 -4.00
N ILE A 75 8.22 -7.04 -3.20
CA ILE A 75 8.41 -8.40 -3.70
C ILE A 75 7.27 -8.80 -4.64
N ALA A 76 6.03 -8.48 -4.29
CA ALA A 76 4.85 -8.76 -5.11
C ALA A 76 4.92 -8.04 -6.46
N ALA A 77 5.29 -6.75 -6.47
CA ALA A 77 5.45 -5.96 -7.69
C ALA A 77 6.59 -6.51 -8.59
N VAL A 78 7.74 -6.87 -8.00
CA VAL A 78 8.84 -7.48 -8.77
C VAL A 78 8.43 -8.83 -9.34
N ARG A 79 7.74 -9.66 -8.56
CA ARG A 79 7.23 -10.96 -9.03
C ARG A 79 6.19 -10.78 -10.13
N SER A 80 5.24 -9.85 -10.00
CA SER A 80 4.21 -9.62 -11.02
C SER A 80 4.83 -9.21 -12.36
N VAL A 81 5.84 -8.33 -12.35
CA VAL A 81 6.59 -7.93 -13.54
C VAL A 81 7.41 -9.10 -14.11
N ARG A 82 8.06 -9.91 -13.27
CA ARG A 82 8.85 -11.07 -13.72
C ARG A 82 7.98 -12.18 -14.31
N LEU A 83 6.82 -12.47 -13.72
CA LEU A 83 5.87 -13.45 -14.26
C LEU A 83 5.30 -12.98 -15.60
N ALA A 84 5.02 -11.68 -15.75
CA ALA A 84 4.64 -11.09 -17.03
C ALA A 84 5.76 -11.20 -18.09
N ARG A 85 7.03 -11.32 -17.68
CA ARG A 85 8.18 -11.52 -18.59
C ARG A 85 8.34 -12.98 -19.06
N ASN A 86 8.09 -13.96 -18.19
CA ASN A 86 8.28 -15.38 -18.49
C ASN A 86 7.09 -16.04 -19.19
N ASN A 87 5.88 -15.50 -19.06
CA ASN A 87 4.70 -15.98 -19.78
C ASN A 87 4.65 -15.41 -21.21
N GLU A 88 5.52 -15.90 -22.10
CA GLU A 88 5.42 -15.67 -23.55
C GLU A 88 4.26 -16.42 -24.21
N ARG A 89 3.65 -17.36 -23.48
CA ARG A 89 2.49 -18.10 -23.96
C ARG A 89 1.26 -17.22 -23.84
N LEU A 90 0.85 -16.61 -24.95
CA LEU A 90 -0.48 -16.05 -25.18
C LEU A 90 -1.52 -17.14 -24.85
N PRO A 91 -2.15 -17.16 -23.66
CA PRO A 91 -3.15 -18.19 -23.39
C PRO A 91 -4.47 -17.84 -24.10
N ASN A 92 -4.63 -16.57 -24.53
CA ASN A 92 -5.90 -16.01 -24.99
C ASN A 92 -5.77 -14.84 -26.00
N GLY A 93 -4.63 -14.69 -26.70
CA GLY A 93 -4.41 -13.62 -27.69
C GLY A 93 -4.26 -12.19 -27.15
N VAL A 94 -4.43 -11.96 -25.85
CA VAL A 94 -4.27 -10.64 -25.20
C VAL A 94 -2.82 -10.44 -24.75
N PRO A 95 -2.14 -9.33 -25.13
CA PRO A 95 -0.75 -9.06 -24.74
C PRO A 95 -0.66 -8.55 -23.30
N ALA A 96 -0.97 -9.43 -22.32
CA ALA A 96 -1.01 -9.12 -20.89
C ALA A 96 0.29 -8.47 -20.36
N ARG A 97 1.45 -8.84 -20.93
CA ARG A 97 2.74 -8.23 -20.62
C ARG A 97 2.77 -6.73 -20.91
N LYS A 98 2.32 -6.31 -22.10
CA LYS A 98 2.34 -4.89 -22.50
C LYS A 98 1.45 -4.07 -21.59
N ILE A 99 0.26 -4.58 -21.27
CA ILE A 99 -0.68 -3.92 -20.36
C ILE A 99 -0.05 -3.76 -18.97
N THR A 100 0.48 -4.84 -18.41
CA THR A 100 1.06 -4.83 -17.05
C THR A 100 2.24 -3.87 -16.95
N THR A 101 3.17 -3.90 -17.91
CA THR A 101 4.34 -3.01 -17.93
C THR A 101 3.93 -1.55 -18.14
N ILE A 102 2.98 -1.27 -19.04
CA ILE A 102 2.49 0.11 -19.27
C ILE A 102 1.80 0.62 -18.01
N VAL A 103 0.91 -0.16 -17.38
CA VAL A 103 0.19 0.28 -16.19
C VAL A 103 1.16 0.58 -15.05
N TYR A 104 2.07 -0.35 -14.70
CA TYR A 104 3.06 -0.08 -13.65
C TYR A 104 3.98 1.09 -14.00
N GLY A 105 4.42 1.21 -15.26
CA GLY A 105 5.26 2.30 -15.73
C GLY A 105 4.57 3.65 -15.66
N THR A 106 3.32 3.73 -16.13
CA THR A 106 2.50 4.95 -16.08
C THR A 106 2.18 5.36 -14.65
N THR A 107 1.81 4.41 -13.77
CA THR A 107 1.57 4.70 -12.36
C THR A 107 2.85 5.21 -11.69
N PHE A 108 3.99 4.55 -11.91
CA PHE A 108 5.26 4.98 -11.35
C PHE A 108 5.66 6.36 -11.86
N LEU A 109 5.53 6.61 -13.17
CA LEU A 109 5.82 7.91 -13.77
C LEU A 109 4.92 9.01 -13.19
N CYS A 110 3.63 8.73 -12.99
CA CYS A 110 2.68 9.67 -12.39
C CYS A 110 3.11 10.05 -10.95
N LEU A 111 3.50 9.06 -10.13
CA LEU A 111 4.00 9.32 -8.78
C LEU A 111 5.30 10.14 -8.81
N VAL A 112 6.26 9.80 -9.67
CA VAL A 112 7.52 10.56 -9.78
C VAL A 112 7.28 12.00 -10.22
N LEU A 113 6.44 12.23 -11.23
CA LEU A 113 6.14 13.58 -11.71
C LEU A 113 5.44 14.40 -10.63
N THR A 114 4.42 13.84 -9.97
CA THR A 114 3.70 14.53 -8.89
C THR A 114 4.58 14.77 -7.66
N PHE A 115 5.61 13.95 -7.44
CA PHE A 115 6.60 14.18 -6.39
C PHE A 115 7.52 15.35 -6.70
N VAL A 116 8.06 15.39 -7.92
CA VAL A 116 8.97 16.45 -8.36
C VAL A 116 8.28 17.81 -8.36
N PHE A 117 7.00 17.85 -8.77
CA PHE A 117 6.17 19.05 -8.73
C PHE A 117 5.44 19.25 -7.39
N GLY A 118 5.66 18.38 -6.40
CA GLY A 118 5.01 18.43 -5.10
C GLY A 118 5.43 19.65 -4.27
N SER A 119 4.44 20.28 -3.66
CA SER A 119 4.61 21.41 -2.76
C SER A 119 5.29 20.99 -1.45
N ALA A 120 6.23 21.82 -1.01
CA ALA A 120 6.90 21.70 0.30
C ALA A 120 6.50 22.82 1.26
N LYS A 121 5.37 23.49 1.02
CA LYS A 121 4.93 24.62 1.86
C LYS A 121 4.62 24.12 3.26
N THR A 122 5.15 24.83 4.26
CA THR A 122 4.92 24.54 5.67
C THR A 122 3.42 24.62 5.98
N MET A 123 2.93 23.68 6.79
CA MET A 123 1.53 23.62 7.19
C MET A 123 1.41 23.82 8.71
N ILE A 124 0.42 24.59 9.15
CA ILE A 124 0.14 24.73 10.57
C ILE A 124 -0.72 23.54 11.01
N ILE A 125 -0.20 22.71 11.91
CA ILE A 125 -0.89 21.56 12.50
C ILE A 125 -0.95 21.80 14.00
N ASN A 126 -2.17 21.88 14.56
CA ASN A 126 -2.39 22.16 15.99
C ASN A 126 -1.64 23.40 16.51
N GLY A 127 -1.57 24.46 15.68
CA GLY A 127 -0.88 25.71 16.03
C GLY A 127 0.65 25.67 15.91
N GLN A 128 1.25 24.53 15.58
CA GLN A 128 2.68 24.38 15.34
C GLN A 128 3.00 24.29 13.85
N ASN A 129 4.14 24.86 13.44
CA ASN A 129 4.60 24.78 12.06
C ASN A 129 5.20 23.41 11.77
N PHE A 130 4.53 22.65 10.91
CA PHE A 130 5.09 21.43 10.34
C PHE A 130 5.91 21.78 9.10
N SER A 131 7.24 21.62 9.20
CA SER A 131 8.21 22.02 8.19
C SER A 131 8.98 20.88 7.54
N ASP A 132 8.60 19.63 7.80
CA ASP A 132 9.24 18.48 7.17
C ASP A 132 8.90 18.44 5.67
N THR A 133 9.84 18.94 4.87
CA THR A 133 9.71 19.08 3.43
C THR A 133 9.52 17.74 2.72
N PHE A 134 10.10 16.66 3.24
CA PHE A 134 9.98 15.34 2.63
C PHE A 134 8.57 14.79 2.81
N LEU A 135 8.05 14.81 4.03
CA LEU A 135 6.70 14.33 4.34
C LEU A 135 5.61 15.20 3.69
N LEU A 136 5.82 16.52 3.63
CA LEU A 136 4.92 17.43 2.93
C LEU A 136 4.84 17.09 1.43
N ARG A 137 5.99 16.88 0.78
CA ARG A 137 6.03 16.49 -0.65
C ARG A 137 5.44 15.12 -0.92
N ILE A 138 5.70 14.14 -0.06
CA ILE A 138 5.10 12.80 -0.20
C ILE A 138 3.57 12.88 -0.12
N SER A 139 3.06 13.64 0.85
CA SER A 139 1.62 13.79 1.04
C SER A 139 0.99 14.46 -0.18
N ASP A 140 1.59 15.54 -0.68
CA ASP A 140 1.11 16.25 -1.86
C ASP A 140 1.18 15.40 -3.14
N MET A 141 2.26 14.62 -3.31
CA MET A 141 2.40 13.64 -4.40
C MET A 141 1.22 12.67 -4.44
N PHE A 142 0.87 12.05 -3.31
CA PHE A 142 -0.21 11.07 -3.24
C PHE A 142 -1.59 11.69 -3.53
N VAL A 143 -1.86 12.88 -2.99
CA VAL A 143 -3.12 13.58 -3.24
C VAL A 143 -3.26 13.90 -4.73
N ASN A 144 -2.25 14.55 -5.32
CA ASN A 144 -2.32 14.98 -6.71
C ASN A 144 -2.34 13.81 -7.71
N SER A 145 -1.54 12.77 -7.46
CA SER A 145 -1.55 11.56 -8.30
C SER A 145 -2.87 10.81 -8.22
N SER A 146 -3.47 10.67 -7.03
CA SER A 146 -4.77 10.01 -6.88
C SER A 146 -5.88 10.76 -7.62
N LEU A 147 -5.90 12.10 -7.53
CA LEU A 147 -6.87 12.94 -8.22
C LEU A 147 -6.72 12.83 -9.74
N PHE A 148 -5.48 12.88 -10.23
CA PHE A 148 -5.18 12.72 -11.65
C PHE A 148 -5.63 11.35 -12.17
N LEU A 149 -5.29 10.26 -11.45
CA LEU A 149 -5.67 8.90 -11.84
C LEU A 149 -7.20 8.70 -11.81
N LEU A 150 -7.89 9.32 -10.85
CA LEU A 150 -9.35 9.29 -10.76
C LEU A 150 -9.99 9.99 -11.95
N LEU A 151 -9.49 11.16 -12.35
CA LEU A 151 -9.95 11.87 -13.56
C LEU A 151 -9.69 11.05 -14.83
N CYS A 152 -8.51 10.44 -14.96
CA CYS A 152 -8.22 9.54 -16.08
C CYS A 152 -9.19 8.34 -16.11
N ALA A 153 -9.46 7.72 -14.95
CA ALA A 153 -10.39 6.62 -14.85
C ALA A 153 -11.82 7.02 -15.28
N ALA A 154 -12.32 8.15 -14.79
CA ALA A 154 -13.62 8.69 -15.19
C ALA A 154 -13.68 8.94 -16.71
N GLY A 155 -12.65 9.57 -17.29
CA GLY A 155 -12.57 9.82 -18.73
C GLY A 155 -12.57 8.54 -19.57
N VAL A 156 -11.82 7.51 -19.15
CA VAL A 156 -11.79 6.20 -19.82
C VAL A 156 -13.15 5.50 -19.75
N VAL A 157 -13.84 5.56 -18.60
CA VAL A 157 -15.18 4.97 -18.43
C VAL A 157 -16.20 5.65 -19.34
N ILE A 158 -16.21 6.98 -19.40
CA ILE A 158 -17.12 7.75 -20.28
C ILE A 158 -16.87 7.41 -21.75
N PHE A 159 -15.60 7.38 -22.17
CA PHE A 159 -15.23 7.02 -23.54
C PHE A 159 -15.63 5.57 -23.88
N GLY A 160 -15.39 4.64 -22.95
CA GLY A 160 -15.77 3.23 -23.08
C GLY A 160 -17.27 3.04 -23.23
N ALA A 161 -18.07 3.68 -22.37
CA ALA A 161 -19.54 3.64 -22.44
C ALA A 161 -20.06 4.22 -23.76
N THR A 162 -19.50 5.35 -24.21
CA THR A 162 -19.88 5.99 -25.48
C THR A 162 -19.57 5.09 -26.69
N ARG A 163 -18.41 4.43 -26.68
CA ARG A 163 -18.01 3.51 -27.76
C ARG A 163 -18.84 2.23 -27.78
N TYR A 164 -19.19 1.69 -26.61
CA TYR A 164 -20.03 0.50 -26.50
C TYR A 164 -21.45 0.79 -27.04
N TYR A 165 -22.06 1.92 -26.65
CA TYR A 165 -23.34 2.38 -27.19
C TYR A 165 -23.34 2.57 -28.72
N ARG A 166 -22.24 3.08 -29.29
CA ARG A 166 -22.13 3.26 -30.75
C ARG A 166 -22.02 1.92 -31.50
N LYS A 167 -21.45 0.88 -30.89
CA LYS A 167 -21.26 -0.43 -31.52
C LYS A 167 -22.53 -1.28 -31.52
N GLU A 168 -23.39 -1.14 -30.51
CA GLU A 168 -24.70 -1.81 -30.48
C GLU A 168 -25.69 -1.23 -31.50
N ARG A 169 -25.55 0.06 -31.88
CA ARG A 169 -26.38 0.69 -32.93
C ARG A 169 -25.94 0.42 -34.37
N MET A 170 -24.81 -0.26 -34.57
CA MET A 170 -24.31 -0.67 -35.89
C MET A 170 -24.46 -2.18 -36.16
N LYS A 171 -25.14 -2.92 -35.27
CA LYS A 171 -25.63 -4.27 -35.52
C LYS A 171 -27.13 -4.22 -35.80
#